data_AF-A0A931PTN6-F1
#
_entry.id   AF-A0A931PTN6-F1
#
_cell.length_a   1.000
_cell.length_b   1.000
_cell.length_c   1.000
_cell.angle_alpha   90.00
_cell.angle_beta   90.00
_cell.angle_gamma   90.00
#
_symmetry.space_group_name_H-M   'P 1'
#
loop_
_entity.id
_entity.type
_entity.pdbx_description
1 polymer ?
#
loop_
_entity_poly.entity_id
_entity_poly.type
_entity_poly.pdbx_seq_one_letter_code
_entity_poly.pdbx_strand_id
1 'polypeptide(L)' 'MLVGDVEQMDPLPLPERHFDCVIFGDTLEHLKEPEALLRRLRRHVKRDGLLIANVPNIAHWSVIV' A
#
# COMPACT_ATOMS: atom_id res chain seq x y z
N MET A 1 -8.64 -11.32 -10.83
CA MET A 1 -7.39 -11.27 -10.06
C MET A 1 -6.39 -10.45 -10.88
N LEU A 2 -5.92 -9.32 -10.34
CA LEU A 2 -4.87 -8.51 -10.97
C LEU A 2 -3.54 -8.91 -10.32
N VAL A 3 -2.51 -9.15 -11.12
CA VAL A 3 -1.17 -9.53 -10.64
C VAL A 3 -0.14 -8.66 -11.35
N GLY A 4 0.81 -8.11 -10.61
CA GLY A 4 1.89 -7.31 -11.16
C GLY A 4 2.67 -6.58 -10.07
N ASP A 5 3.78 -5.97 -10.49
CA ASP A 5 4.55 -5.06 -9.66
C ASP A 5 3.83 -3.71 -9.59
N VAL A 6 3.39 -3.35 -8.39
CA VAL A 6 2.63 -2.13 -8.14
C VAL A 6 3.46 -0.84 -8.37
N GLU A 7 4.80 -0.93 -8.27
CA GLU A 7 5.70 0.19 -8.56
C GLU A 7 5.75 0.51 -10.06
N GLN A 8 5.50 -0.48 -10.93
CA GLN A 8 5.54 -0.33 -12.38
C GLN A 8 4.18 0.01 -13.02
N MET A 9 3.09 -0.05 -12.25
CA MET A 9 1.72 0.07 -12.79
C MET A 9 1.16 1.49 -12.75
N ASP A 10 1.64 2.42 -13.59
CA ASP A 10 1.11 3.79 -13.62
C ASP A 10 0.38 4.12 -14.94
N PRO A 11 -0.96 4.37 -14.93
CA PRO A 11 -1.86 4.42 -13.78
C PRO A 11 -2.22 3.03 -13.23
N LEU A 12 -2.62 2.96 -11.96
CA LEU A 12 -3.16 1.73 -11.38
C LEU A 12 -4.47 1.36 -12.12
N PRO A 13 -4.62 0.14 -12.65
CA PRO A 13 -5.80 -0.28 -13.41
C PRO A 13 -6.95 -0.66 -12.46
N LEU A 14 -7.31 0.28 -11.58
CA LEU A 14 -8.27 0.12 -10.51
C LEU A 14 -9.38 1.18 -10.64
N PRO A 15 -10.63 0.87 -10.28
CA PRO A 15 -11.69 1.87 -10.25
C PRO A 15 -11.42 2.96 -9.20
N GLU A 16 -11.90 4.18 -9.44
CA GLU A 16 -11.81 5.27 -8.47
C GLU A 16 -12.83 5.09 -7.33
N ARG A 17 -12.47 5.51 -6.11
CA ARG A 17 -13.36 5.51 -4.92
C ARG A 17 -14.18 4.23 -4.74
N HIS A 18 -13.55 3.07 -4.97
CA HIS A 18 -14.23 1.78 -4.96
C HIS A 18 -13.97 1.00 -3.68
N PHE A 19 -12.74 1.06 -3.16
CA PHE A 19 -12.32 0.22 -2.05
C PHE A 19 -12.66 0.85 -0.71
N ASP A 20 -13.42 0.13 0.12
CA ASP A 20 -13.68 0.45 1.53
C ASP A 20 -12.47 0.15 2.43
N CYS A 21 -11.60 -0.77 2.01
CA CYS A 21 -10.40 -1.15 2.76
C CYS A 21 -9.29 -1.59 1.81
N VAL A 22 -8.04 -1.21 2.13
CA VAL A 22 -6.82 -1.69 1.49
C VAL A 22 -5.93 -2.30 2.57
N ILE A 23 -5.38 -3.49 2.31
CA ILE A 23 -4.57 -4.24 3.27
C ILE A 23 -3.17 -4.44 2.68
N PHE A 24 -2.14 -4.02 3.41
CA PHE A 24 -0.75 -4.39 3.18
C PHE A 24 -0.35 -5.44 4.21
N GLY A 25 -0.17 -6.69 3.75
CA GLY A 25 0.07 -7.84 4.62
C GLY A 25 1.47 -7.88 5.23
N ASP A 26 2.50 -7.59 4.44
CA ASP A 26 3.93 -7.49 4.82
C ASP A 26 4.71 -6.90 3.63
N THR A 27 4.09 -6.00 2.87
CA THR A 27 4.60 -5.58 1.54
C THR A 27 4.96 -4.10 1.46
N LEU A 28 4.49 -3.28 2.40
CA LEU A 28 4.64 -1.82 2.33
C LEU A 28 6.10 -1.40 2.52
N GLU A 29 6.81 -2.09 3.41
CA GLU A 29 8.22 -1.92 3.76
C GLU A 29 9.20 -2.40 2.69
N HIS A 30 8.73 -3.23 1.74
CA HIS A 30 9.53 -3.75 0.65
C HIS A 30 9.50 -2.86 -0.59
N LEU A 31 8.65 -1.83 -0.60
CA LEU A 31 8.57 -0.86 -1.69
C LEU A 31 9.77 0.08 -1.67
N LYS A 32 10.25 0.48 -2.84
CA LYS A 32 11.29 1.51 -2.97
C LYS A 32 10.71 2.88 -2.67
N GLU A 33 9.49 3.15 -3.13
CA GLU A 33 8.81 4.44 -2.96
C GLU A 33 7.39 4.29 -2.37
N PRO A 34 7.25 3.85 -1.10
CA PRO A 34 5.93 3.57 -0.49
C PRO A 34 5.02 4.80 -0.50
N GLU A 35 5.55 5.99 -0.22
CA GLU A 35 4.77 7.24 -0.20
C GLU A 35 4.17 7.59 -1.58
N ALA A 36 4.90 7.31 -2.66
CA ALA A 36 4.43 7.55 -4.02
C ALA A 36 3.26 6.63 -4.36
N LEU A 37 3.37 5.35 -3.98
CA LEU A 37 2.29 4.39 -4.12
C LEU A 37 1.05 4.80 -3.31
N LEU A 38 1.22 5.18 -2.03
CA LEU A 38 0.11 5.57 -1.17
C LEU A 38 -0.65 6.79 -1.71
N ARG A 39 0.07 7.78 -2.28
CA ARG A 39 -0.53 8.93 -2.96
C ARG A 39 -1.37 8.51 -4.16
N ARG A 40 -0.88 7.56 -4.97
CA ARG A 40 -1.60 7.03 -6.14
C ARG A 40 -2.84 6.22 -5.72
N LEU A 41 -2.71 5.36 -4.69
CA LEU A 41 -3.80 4.54 -4.16
C LEU A 41 -4.95 5.35 -3.58
N ARG A 42 -4.68 6.52 -3.00
CA ARG A 42 -5.69 7.37 -2.35
C ARG A 42 -6.88 7.72 -3.26
N ARG A 43 -6.71 7.75 -4.58
CA ARG A 43 -7.82 8.01 -5.54
C ARG A 43 -8.78 6.82 -5.70
N HIS A 44 -8.30 5.60 -5.38
CA HIS A 44 -9.05 4.35 -5.53
C HIS A 44 -9.78 3.95 -4.23
N VAL A 45 -9.33 4.48 -3.09
CA VAL A 45 -9.97 4.28 -1.79
C VAL A 45 -11.12 5.28 -1.61
N LYS A 46 -12.21 4.84 -0.96
CA LYS A 46 -13.31 5.74 -0.58
C LYS A 46 -12.83 6.79 0.43
N ARG A 47 -13.60 7.87 0.60
CA ARG A 47 -13.24 8.98 1.51
C ARG A 47 -13.11 8.54 2.97
N ASP A 48 -13.94 7.59 3.36
CA ASP A 48 -14.05 6.93 4.66
C ASP A 48 -13.39 5.53 4.67
N GLY A 49 -12.70 5.17 3.59
CA GLY A 49 -12.05 3.88 3.48
C GLY A 49 -10.81 3.79 4.37
N LEU A 50 -10.49 2.56 4.77
CA LEU A 50 -9.40 2.25 5.66
C LEU A 50 -8.17 1.77 4.90
N LEU A 51 -7.00 2.09 5.43
CA LEU A 51 -5.76 1.45 5.05
C LEU A 51 -5.20 0.75 6.28
N ILE A 52 -5.05 -0.56 6.18
CA ILE A 52 -4.48 -1.41 7.22
C ILE A 52 -3.13 -1.88 6.69
N ALA A 53 -2.07 -1.62 7.43
CA ALA A 53 -0.73 -2.10 7.09
C ALA A 53 -0.14 -2.81 8.29
N ASN A 54 0.32 -4.03 8.06
CA ASN A 54 1.23 -4.71 8.97
C ASN A 54 2.65 -4.38 8.49
N VAL A 55 3.43 -3.76 9.35
CA VAL A 55 4.82 -3.35 9.08
C VAL A 55 5.69 -3.65 10.30
N PRO A 56 6.97 -4.00 10.10
CA PRO A 56 7.88 -4.20 11.21
C PRO A 56 8.02 -2.92 12.02
N ASN A 57 8.00 -3.04 13.34
CA ASN A 57 8.35 -1.94 14.24
C ASN A 57 9.87 -1.78 14.27
N ILE A 58 10.43 -0.98 13.34
CA ILE A 58 11.88 -0.79 13.19
C ILE A 58 12.53 -0.16 14.45
N ALA A 59 11.74 0.53 15.29
CA ALA A 59 12.24 1.03 16.58
C ALA A 59 12.48 -0.09 17.62
N HIS A 60 12.02 -1.31 17.34
CA HIS A 60 12.29 -2.46 18.17
C HIS A 60 13.68 -3.04 17.85
N TRP A 61 14.57 -3.02 18.85
CA TRP A 61 15.98 -3.40 18.72
C TRP A 61 16.24 -4.76 18.06
N SER A 62 15.32 -5.72 18.20
CA SER A 62 15.45 -7.07 17.62
C SER A 62 15.30 -7.11 16.08
N VAL A 63 14.89 -6.01 15.45
CA VAL A 63 14.69 -5.90 13.99
C VAL A 63 15.99 -5.50 13.27
N ILE A 64 16.98 -4.94 13.99
CA ILE A 64 18.24 -4.42 13.43
C ILE A 64 19.41 -5.41 13.63
N VAL A 65 19.16 -6.60 14.20
CA VAL A 65 20.23 -7.56 14.58
C VAL A 65 20.50 -8.58 13.48
#